data_AF-A0A1J4YII9-F1
#
_entry.id   AF-A0A1J4YII9-F1
#
_cell.length_a   1.000
_cell.length_b   1.000
_cell.length_c   1.000
_cell.angle_alpha   90.00
_cell.angle_beta   90.00
_cell.angle_gamma   90.00
#
_symmetry.space_group_name_H-M   'P 1'
#
loop_
_entity.id
_entity.type
_entity.pdbx_description
1 polymer ?
#
loop_
_entity_poly.entity_id
_entity_poly.type
_entity_poly.pdbx_seq_one_letter_code
_entity_poly.pdbx_strand_id
1 'polypeptide(L)'
;MENISIKNKVKLTPEQIFNIYQECMAPGAPVKQILERHWLKPWDLVAIRKKIKEAALEALSSPRKRGKRKSVVSIEEHQEVLKELEESKEALSAVGHEFALLKKRVH
;
A
#
# COMPACT_ATOMS: atom_id res chain seq x y z
N MET A 1 -6.25 -15.46 38.55
CA MET A 1 -6.49 -14.02 38.27
C MET A 1 -6.39 -13.81 36.77
N GLU A 2 -7.49 -14.07 36.07
CA GLU A 2 -7.63 -13.72 34.65
C GLU A 2 -7.78 -12.20 34.54
N ASN A 3 -6.81 -11.53 33.91
CA ASN A 3 -6.95 -10.13 33.56
C ASN A 3 -7.17 -10.01 32.06
N ILE A 4 -8.46 -9.97 31.72
CA ILE A 4 -9.03 -9.63 30.44
C ILE A 4 -8.59 -8.20 30.09
N SER A 5 -7.67 -8.04 29.13
CA SER A 5 -7.43 -6.74 28.48
C SER A 5 -7.26 -6.90 26.97
N ILE A 6 -8.32 -7.44 26.35
CA ILE A 6 -8.63 -7.24 24.94
C ILE A 6 -9.57 -6.03 24.89
N LYS A 7 -9.06 -4.82 25.13
CA LYS A 7 -9.86 -3.59 25.02
C LYS A 7 -9.06 -2.52 24.29
N ASN A 8 -9.39 -2.36 23.01
CA ASN A 8 -9.07 -1.20 22.19
C ASN A 8 -7.59 -0.78 22.18
N LYS A 9 -6.73 -1.60 21.56
CA LYS A 9 -5.50 -1.04 20.98
C LYS A 9 -5.92 -0.08 19.88
N VAL A 10 -6.06 1.20 20.23
CA VAL A 10 -6.16 2.29 19.26
C VAL A 10 -4.99 2.06 18.30
N LYS A 11 -5.30 1.76 17.04
CA LYS A 11 -4.27 1.54 16.03
C LYS A 11 -3.52 2.85 15.90
N LEU A 12 -2.32 2.92 16.47
CA LEU A 12 -1.45 4.08 16.31
C LEU A 12 -1.18 4.26 14.82
N THR A 13 -1.41 5.47 14.33
CA THR A 13 -1.06 5.84 12.96
C THR A 13 0.46 5.75 12.78
N PRO A 14 0.97 5.51 11.55
CA PRO A 14 2.41 5.49 11.29
C PRO A 14 3.14 6.74 11.78
N GLU A 15 2.48 7.89 11.69
CA GLU A 15 2.99 9.19 12.11
C GLU A 15 3.10 9.30 13.64
N GLN A 16 2.10 8.81 14.38
CA GLN A 16 2.18 8.72 15.85
C GLN A 16 3.32 7.80 16.31
N ILE A 17 3.52 6.66 15.63
CA ILE A 17 4.62 5.73 15.96
C ILE A 17 5.98 6.41 15.75
N PHE A 18 6.11 7.19 14.68
CA PHE A 18 7.33 7.94 14.40
C PHE A 18 7.59 9.04 15.43
N ASN A 19 6.58 9.80 15.83
CA ASN A 19 6.70 10.82 16.87
C ASN A 19 7.16 10.23 18.21
N ILE A 20 6.55 9.11 18.64
CA ILE A 20 6.95 8.41 19.85
C ILE A 20 8.43 7.97 19.79
N TYR A 21 8.86 7.47 18.63
CA TYR A 21 10.27 7.13 18.42
C TYR A 21 11.19 8.34 18.56
N GLN A 22 10.83 9.50 17.99
CA GLN A 22 11.61 10.73 18.12
C GLN A 22 11.68 11.22 19.56
N GLU A 23 10.56 11.21 20.28
CA GLU A 23 10.51 11.56 21.71
C GLU A 23 11.40 10.66 22.56
N CYS A 24 11.44 9.35 22.26
CA CYS A 24 12.30 8.39 22.95
C CYS A 24 13.80 8.53 22.61
N MET A 25 14.15 9.24 21.53
CA MET A 25 15.54 9.46 21.12
C MET A 25 16.12 10.78 21.64
N ALA A 26 15.30 11.66 22.21
CA ALA A 26 15.78 12.91 22.78
C ALA A 26 16.68 12.67 24.02
N PRO A 27 17.76 13.45 24.20
CA PRO A 27 18.65 13.29 25.35
C PRO A 27 17.91 13.59 26.65
N GLY A 28 17.97 12.67 27.61
CA GLY A 28 17.28 12.80 28.90
C GLY A 28 15.78 12.45 28.86
N ALA A 29 15.27 11.91 27.76
CA ALA A 29 13.85 11.55 27.65
C ALA A 29 13.46 10.43 28.64
N PRO A 30 12.32 10.55 29.34
CA PRO A 30 11.81 9.49 30.20
C PRO A 30 11.13 8.39 29.37
N VAL A 31 11.94 7.55 28.73
CA VAL A 31 11.49 6.48 27.79
C VAL A 31 10.37 5.62 28.37
N LYS A 32 10.46 5.25 29.66
CA LYS A 32 9.45 4.41 30.31
C LYS A 32 8.08 5.10 30.39
N GLN A 33 8.04 6.38 30.78
CA GLN A 33 6.80 7.13 30.91
C GLN A 33 6.14 7.40 29.55
N ILE A 34 6.96 7.64 28.53
CA ILE A 34 6.49 7.82 27.14
C ILE A 34 5.82 6.53 26.66
N LEU A 35 6.47 5.38 26.84
CA LEU A 35 5.92 4.09 26.43
C LEU A 35 4.64 3.75 27.20
N GLU A 36 4.59 4.01 28.51
CA GLU A 36 3.41 3.78 29.36
C GLU A 36 2.21 4.62 28.90
N ARG A 37 2.42 5.90 28.55
CA ARG A 37 1.36 6.78 28.00
C ARG A 37 0.74 6.23 26.72
N HIS A 38 1.56 5.59 25.89
CA HIS A 38 1.13 5.03 24.60
C HIS A 38 0.81 3.53 24.66
N TRP A 39 0.79 2.94 25.87
CA TRP A 39 0.54 1.51 26.09
C TRP A 39 1.48 0.59 25.29
N LEU A 40 2.68 1.11 25.00
CA LEU A 40 3.73 0.39 24.29
C LEU A 40 4.66 -0.27 25.30
N LYS A 41 5.21 -1.41 24.91
CA LYS A 41 6.19 -2.12 25.72
C LYS A 41 7.61 -1.88 25.20
N PRO A 42 8.65 -2.11 26.02
CA PRO A 42 10.03 -1.88 25.61
C PRO A 42 10.44 -2.66 24.34
N TRP A 43 9.88 -3.85 24.11
CA TRP A 43 10.13 -4.61 22.88
C TRP A 43 9.51 -3.97 21.64
N ASP A 44 8.37 -3.26 21.79
CA ASP A 44 7.73 -2.56 20.68
C ASP A 44 8.64 -1.42 20.21
N LEU A 45 9.32 -0.74 21.14
CA LEU A 45 10.32 0.27 20.80
C LEU A 45 11.47 -0.33 19.98
N VAL A 46 11.97 -1.52 20.35
CA VAL A 46 13.01 -2.21 19.57
C VAL A 46 12.53 -2.55 18.16
N ALA A 47 11.29 -3.04 18.03
CA ALA A 47 10.68 -3.34 16.73
C ALA A 47 10.50 -2.07 15.87
N ILE A 48 10.05 -0.97 16.47
CA ILE A 48 9.91 0.34 15.81
C ILE A 48 11.29 0.84 15.34
N ARG A 49 12.32 0.76 16.19
CA ARG A 49 13.70 1.14 15.84
C ARG A 49 14.20 0.35 14.62
N LYS A 50 13.97 -0.97 14.61
CA LYS A 50 14.37 -1.84 13.50
C LYS A 50 13.66 -1.44 12.20
N LYS A 51 12.33 -1.29 12.24
CA LYS A 51 11.54 -0.89 11.06
C LYS A 51 11.94 0.47 10.50
N ILE A 52 12.14 1.46 11.36
CA ILE A 52 12.56 2.81 10.93
C ILE A 52 13.95 2.74 10.30
N LYS A 53 14.89 2.00 10.90
CA LYS A 53 16.24 1.82 10.35
C LYS A 53 16.20 1.14 8.98
N GLU A 54 15.44 0.05 8.85
CA GLU A 54 15.28 -0.66 7.58
C GLU A 54 14.65 0.23 6.51
N ALA A 55 13.55 0.92 6.83
CA ALA A 55 12.88 1.83 5.90
C ALA A 55 13.77 3.02 5.49
N ALA A 56 14.55 3.57 6.43
CA ALA A 56 15.50 4.65 6.13
C ALA A 56 16.63 4.15 5.22
N LEU A 57 17.20 2.98 5.51
CA LEU A 57 18.23 2.37 4.67
C LEU A 57 17.68 2.02 3.28
N GLU A 58 16.46 1.49 3.18
CA GLU A 58 15.80 1.21 1.90
C GLU A 58 15.56 2.51 1.11
N ALA A 59 15.04 3.55 1.75
CA ALA A 59 14.78 4.84 1.12
C ALA A 59 16.06 5.57 0.65
N LEU A 60 17.18 5.35 1.35
CA LEU A 60 18.49 5.91 0.98
C LEU A 60 19.21 5.03 -0.06
N SER A 61 19.10 3.70 0.04
CA SER A 61 19.75 2.74 -0.85
C SER A 61 19.03 2.58 -2.18
N SER A 62 17.74 2.88 -2.23
CA SER A 62 17.03 3.13 -3.47
C SER A 62 17.33 4.58 -3.83
N PRO A 63 18.32 4.88 -4.70
CA PRO A 63 18.47 6.21 -5.24
C PRO A 63 17.15 6.50 -5.95
N ARG A 64 16.27 7.22 -5.26
CA ARG A 64 15.02 7.71 -5.78
C ARG A 64 15.43 8.51 -6.99
N LYS A 65 15.36 7.90 -8.18
CA LYS A 65 15.69 8.56 -9.44
C LYS A 65 14.82 9.80 -9.44
N ARG A 66 15.41 10.95 -9.10
CA ARG A 66 14.82 12.26 -9.29
C ARG A 66 14.58 12.32 -10.81
N GLY A 67 13.43 11.88 -11.28
CA GLY A 67 13.12 11.85 -12.71
C GLY A 67 12.66 10.54 -13.36
N LYS A 68 12.21 9.51 -12.64
CA LYS A 68 11.29 8.52 -13.27
C LYS A 68 10.06 8.30 -12.42
N ARG A 69 9.09 9.22 -12.54
CA ARG A 69 7.69 8.84 -12.36
C ARG A 69 7.49 7.60 -13.25
N LYS A 70 6.83 6.55 -12.73
CA LYS A 70 6.29 5.48 -13.58
C LYS A 70 5.66 6.19 -14.79
N SER A 71 6.02 5.79 -16.01
CA SER A 71 5.51 6.42 -17.23
C SER A 71 4.01 6.60 -17.04
N VAL A 72 3.60 7.84 -16.85
CA VAL A 72 2.19 8.19 -16.87
C VAL A 72 1.88 8.00 -18.34
N VAL A 73 1.30 6.84 -18.68
CA VAL A 73 0.81 6.56 -20.03
C VAL A 73 0.01 7.78 -20.44
N SER A 74 0.30 8.33 -21.61
CA SER A 74 -0.36 9.56 -22.03
C SER A 74 -1.86 9.30 -22.16
N ILE A 75 -2.67 10.35 -21.99
CA ILE A 75 -4.12 10.21 -22.16
C ILE A 75 -4.42 9.73 -23.59
N GLU A 76 -3.60 10.13 -24.56
CA GLU A 76 -3.71 9.67 -25.94
C GLU A 76 -3.45 8.17 -26.07
N GLU A 77 -2.34 7.65 -25.51
CA GLU A 77 -2.02 6.22 -25.52
C GLU A 77 -3.12 5.38 -24.84
N HIS A 78 -3.69 5.89 -23.74
CA HIS A 78 -4.78 5.23 -23.04
C HIS A 78 -6.08 5.24 -23.86
N GLN A 79 -6.39 6.34 -24.54
CA GLN A 79 -7.57 6.44 -25.40
C GLN A 79 -7.46 5.57 -26.65
N GLU A 80 -6.26 5.46 -27.22
CA GLU A 80 -5.98 4.59 -28.37
C GLU A 80 -6.20 3.12 -27.99
N VAL A 81 -5.62 2.66 -26.88
CA VAL A 81 -5.82 1.30 -26.38
C VAL A 81 -7.29 1.02 -26.04
N LEU A 82 -8.01 1.99 -25.48
CA LEU A 82 -9.45 1.83 -25.22
C LEU A 82 -10.26 1.71 -26.51
N LYS A 83 -9.89 2.46 -27.56
CA LYS A 83 -10.57 2.40 -28.85
C LYS A 83 -10.34 1.05 -29.52
N GLU A 84 -9.11 0.56 -29.55
CA GLU A 84 -8.77 -0.78 -30.06
C GLU A 84 -9.53 -1.89 -29.30
N LEU A 85 -9.65 -1.72 -27.98
CA LEU A 85 -10.39 -2.66 -27.14
C LEU A 85 -11.90 -2.66 -27.47
N GLU A 86 -12.48 -1.51 -27.82
CA GLU A 86 -13.90 -1.43 -28.18
C GLU A 86 -14.16 -2.03 -29.57
N GLU A 87 -13.32 -1.67 -30.56
CA GLU A 87 -13.42 -2.22 -31.92
C GLU A 87 -13.28 -3.75 -31.94
N SER A 88 -12.36 -4.30 -31.14
CA SER A 88 -12.19 -5.75 -31.02
C SER A 88 -13.38 -6.46 -30.36
N LYS A 89 -14.03 -5.85 -29.37
CA LYS A 89 -15.25 -6.39 -28.76
C LYS A 89 -16.43 -6.39 -29.73
N GLU A 90 -16.61 -5.31 -30.49
CA GLU A 90 -17.67 -5.21 -31.49
C GLU A 90 -17.51 -6.28 -32.58
N ALA A 91 -16.30 -6.42 -33.12
CA ALA A 91 -15.97 -7.44 -34.10
C ALA A 91 -16.23 -8.86 -33.56
N LEU A 92 -15.80 -9.12 -32.32
CA LEU A 92 -16.03 -10.41 -31.67
C LEU A 92 -17.53 -10.71 -31.47
N SER A 93 -18.31 -9.68 -31.11
CA SER A 93 -19.76 -9.80 -30.96
C SER A 93 -20.45 -10.15 -32.28
N ALA A 94 -20.07 -9.48 -33.38
CA ALA A 94 -20.58 -9.74 -34.71
C ALA A 94 -20.31 -11.19 -35.16
N VAL A 95 -19.07 -11.66 -35.00
CA VAL A 95 -18.69 -13.05 -35.30
C VAL A 95 -19.46 -14.04 -34.43
N GLY A 96 -19.62 -13.74 -33.13
CA GLY A 96 -20.42 -14.57 -32.22
C GLY A 96 -21.88 -14.66 -32.64
N HIS A 97 -22.46 -13.56 -33.13
CA HIS A 97 -23.83 -13.52 -33.64
C HIS A 97 -24.00 -14.38 -34.90
N GLU A 98 -23.12 -14.21 -35.87
CA GLU A 98 -23.11 -15.01 -37.11
C GLU A 98 -22.92 -16.49 -36.80
N PHE A 99 -21.99 -16.83 -35.92
CA PHE A 99 -21.76 -18.20 -35.46
C PHE A 99 -23.00 -18.81 -34.80
N ALA A 100 -23.70 -18.05 -33.96
CA ALA A 100 -24.93 -18.51 -33.33
C ALA A 100 -26.06 -18.78 -34.35
N LEU A 101 -26.18 -17.92 -35.37
CA LEU A 101 -27.12 -18.13 -36.48
C LEU A 101 -26.78 -19.38 -37.29
N LEU A 102 -25.50 -19.60 -37.61
CA LEU A 102 -25.05 -20.80 -38.32
C LEU A 102 -25.30 -22.06 -37.50
N LYS A 103 -24.97 -22.06 -36.20
CA LYS A 103 -25.21 -23.21 -35.32
C LYS A 103 -26.68 -23.60 -35.25
N LYS A 104 -27.59 -22.62 -35.24
CA LYS A 104 -29.07 -22.83 -35.27
C LYS A 104 -29.61 -23.35 -36.61
N ARG A 105 -28.88 -23.19 -37.72
CA ARG A 105 -29.27 -23.72 -39.05
C ARG A 105 -28.70 -25.12 -39.31
N VAL A 106 -27.61 -25.48 -38.64
CA VAL A 106 -26.90 -26.76 -38.81
C VAL A 106 -27.41 -27.84 -37.84
N HIS A 107 -28.17 -27.45 -36.81
CA HIS A 107 -28.96 -28.36 -35.95
C HIS A 107 -30.44 -28.18 -36.26
#